data_AF-A0A1G4W9I4-F1
#
_entry.id   AF-A0A1G4W9I4-F1
#
_cell.length_a   1.000
_cell.length_b   1.000
_cell.length_c   1.000
_cell.angle_alpha   90.00
_cell.angle_beta   90.00
_cell.angle_gamma   90.00
#
_symmetry.space_group_name_H-M   'P 1'
#
loop_
_entity.id
_entity.type
_entity.pdbx_description
1 polymer ?
#
loop_
_entity_poly.entity_id
_entity_poly.type
_entity_poly.pdbx_seq_one_letter_code
_entity_poly.pdbx_strand_id
1 'polypeptide(L)'
;MTIDDFVEEGPLIKDEALRRIFENKNPYMVKTDSSYDVHANNLHFICTYSDEEIEMIADLCLELLEELRRINEAGYTKEDMLVAKTINRKGFEDFFDCYRIYETFRTERIENIIDRLGETTRVGDAYYLMVSKPTFISGICAVFDVIIGRFEDAELYFSALFMLIRVAMHMHCDELK
;
A
#
# COMPACT_ATOMS: atom_id res chain seq x y z
N MET A 1 21.33 3.78 -17.39
CA MET A 1 20.05 3.16 -17.02
C MET A 1 19.05 4.28 -17.07
N THR A 2 18.17 4.25 -18.07
CA THR A 2 17.26 5.35 -18.43
C THR A 2 15.84 4.95 -18.07
N ILE A 3 15.01 5.96 -17.80
CA ILE A 3 13.69 5.86 -17.14
C ILE A 3 12.68 4.94 -17.88
N ASP A 4 12.90 4.62 -19.15
CA ASP A 4 12.07 3.71 -19.93
C ASP A 4 12.22 2.22 -19.54
N ASP A 5 13.31 1.83 -18.87
CA ASP A 5 13.58 0.43 -18.53
C ASP A 5 12.67 -0.10 -17.39
N PHE A 6 12.08 0.77 -16.56
CA PHE A 6 11.31 0.37 -15.36
C PHE A 6 9.84 0.01 -15.64
N VAL A 7 9.26 0.53 -16.74
CA VAL A 7 7.87 0.21 -17.12
C VAL A 7 7.74 -1.25 -17.57
N GLU A 8 8.81 -1.83 -18.14
CA GLU A 8 8.87 -3.26 -18.49
C GLU A 8 9.10 -4.17 -17.27
N GLU A 9 9.62 -3.64 -16.15
CA GLU A 9 9.93 -4.42 -14.94
C GLU A 9 8.78 -4.51 -13.92
N GLY A 10 7.75 -3.64 -13.99
CA GLY A 10 6.60 -3.70 -13.08
C GLY A 10 5.93 -5.08 -12.99
N PRO A 11 5.64 -5.76 -14.12
CA PRO A 11 5.16 -7.14 -14.13
C PRO A 11 6.13 -8.14 -13.49
N LEU A 12 7.44 -7.99 -13.72
CA LEU A 12 8.47 -8.86 -13.13
C LEU A 12 8.57 -8.69 -11.61
N ILE A 13 8.44 -7.45 -11.13
CA ILE A 13 8.42 -7.11 -9.71
C ILE A 13 7.22 -7.74 -9.02
N LYS A 14 6.05 -7.70 -9.66
CA LYS A 14 4.84 -8.37 -9.16
C LYS A 14 5.01 -9.88 -9.12
N ASP A 15 5.47 -10.50 -10.20
CA ASP A 15 5.62 -11.94 -10.27
C ASP A 15 6.63 -12.44 -9.24
N GLU A 16 7.73 -11.71 -9.04
CA GLU A 16 8.69 -11.98 -7.97
C GLU A 16 8.07 -11.77 -6.58
N ALA A 17 7.23 -10.74 -6.40
CA ALA A 17 6.51 -10.53 -5.14
C ALA A 17 5.58 -11.71 -4.84
N LEU A 18 4.68 -12.07 -5.76
CA LEU A 18 3.78 -13.21 -5.63
C LEU A 18 4.54 -14.51 -5.40
N ARG A 19 5.63 -14.74 -6.13
CA ARG A 19 6.49 -15.91 -5.93
C ARG A 19 7.04 -15.96 -4.51
N ARG A 20 7.52 -14.84 -3.95
CA ARG A 20 8.01 -14.82 -2.55
C ARG A 20 6.90 -15.03 -1.53
N ILE A 21 5.69 -14.57 -1.82
CA ILE A 21 4.49 -14.79 -0.98
C ILE A 21 4.14 -16.27 -0.95
N PHE A 22 3.91 -16.87 -2.12
CA PHE A 22 3.43 -18.24 -2.24
C PHE A 22 4.50 -19.29 -1.91
N GLU A 23 5.79 -18.97 -2.08
CA GLU A 23 6.88 -19.86 -1.67
C GLU A 23 7.35 -19.63 -0.22
N ASN A 24 6.66 -18.78 0.57
CA ASN A 24 7.04 -18.45 1.95
C ASN A 24 8.50 -17.95 2.09
N LYS A 25 8.98 -17.19 1.09
CA LYS A 25 10.30 -16.55 1.11
C LYS A 25 10.25 -15.13 1.68
N ASN A 26 9.09 -14.69 2.15
CA ASN A 26 8.92 -13.43 2.87
C ASN A 26 8.81 -13.69 4.38
N PRO A 27 9.73 -13.17 5.22
CA PRO A 27 9.67 -13.38 6.67
C PRO A 27 8.51 -12.63 7.35
N TYR A 28 7.86 -11.69 6.65
CA TYR A 28 6.76 -10.88 7.16
C TYR A 28 5.38 -11.36 6.70
N MET A 29 5.31 -12.42 5.89
CA MET A 29 4.06 -13.00 5.48
C MET A 29 4.24 -14.48 5.16
N VAL A 30 3.56 -15.33 5.93
CA VAL A 30 3.65 -16.79 5.81
C VAL A 30 2.27 -17.35 5.51
N LYS A 31 2.13 -17.99 4.36
CA LYS A 31 0.94 -18.73 3.94
C LYS A 31 0.92 -20.11 4.61
N THR A 32 -0.21 -20.41 5.26
CA THR A 32 -0.55 -21.72 5.82
C THR A 32 -1.94 -22.10 5.33
N ASP A 33 -2.01 -23.07 4.40
CA ASP A 33 -3.24 -23.44 3.69
C ASP A 33 -3.92 -22.23 3.02
N SER A 34 -5.10 -21.83 3.50
CA SER A 34 -5.87 -20.66 3.03
C SER A 34 -5.69 -19.41 3.88
N SER A 35 -4.85 -19.47 4.90
CA SER A 35 -4.63 -18.37 5.85
C SER A 35 -3.21 -17.81 5.72
N TYR A 36 -3.08 -16.52 5.97
CA TYR A 36 -1.83 -15.77 5.93
C TYR A 36 -1.56 -15.20 7.31
N ASP A 37 -0.42 -15.57 7.89
CA ASP A 37 0.14 -14.94 9.08
C ASP A 37 1.00 -13.75 8.62
N VAL A 38 0.58 -12.54 8.96
CA VAL A 38 1.13 -11.30 8.40
C VAL A 38 1.67 -10.40 9.51
N HIS A 39 2.92 -9.96 9.33
CA HIS A 39 3.55 -8.92 10.12
C HIS A 39 3.64 -7.63 9.31
N ALA A 40 2.98 -6.56 9.74
CA ALA A 40 3.02 -5.25 9.10
C ALA A 40 3.36 -4.17 10.12
N ASN A 41 4.58 -3.63 10.09
CA ASN A 41 5.11 -2.75 11.13
C ASN A 41 5.02 -3.40 12.53
N ASN A 42 4.25 -2.79 13.45
CA ASN A 42 3.99 -3.27 14.81
C ASN A 42 2.70 -4.10 14.90
N LEU A 43 2.07 -4.42 13.77
CA LEU A 43 0.85 -5.21 13.71
C LEU A 43 1.18 -6.64 13.32
N HIS A 44 0.54 -7.58 14.01
CA HIS A 44 0.57 -9.00 13.71
C HIS A 44 -0.87 -9.47 13.58
N PHE A 45 -1.23 -10.07 12.45
CA PHE A 45 -2.60 -10.49 12.20
C PHE A 45 -2.69 -11.72 11.30
N ILE A 46 -3.82 -12.40 11.36
CA ILE A 46 -4.18 -13.49 10.46
C ILE A 46 -5.30 -13.01 9.53
N CYS A 47 -5.20 -13.39 8.26
CA CYS A 47 -6.27 -13.18 7.30
C CYS A 47 -6.43 -14.37 6.35
N THR A 48 -7.65 -14.62 5.90
CA THR A 48 -7.98 -15.71 4.99
C THR A 48 -8.32 -15.13 3.60
N TYR A 49 -7.47 -15.43 2.63
CA TYR A 49 -7.65 -15.01 1.23
C TYR A 49 -7.39 -16.19 0.30
N SER A 50 -8.12 -16.25 -0.80
CA SER A 50 -7.78 -17.12 -1.93
C SER A 50 -6.54 -16.58 -2.65
N ASP A 51 -5.88 -17.46 -3.42
CA ASP A 51 -4.71 -17.04 -4.20
C ASP A 51 -5.08 -15.98 -5.25
N GLU A 52 -6.27 -16.10 -5.85
CA GLU A 52 -6.84 -15.11 -6.78
C GLU A 52 -7.06 -13.74 -6.12
N GLU A 53 -7.54 -13.71 -4.86
CA GLU A 53 -7.69 -12.47 -4.10
C GLU A 53 -6.31 -11.84 -3.80
N ILE A 54 -5.29 -12.63 -3.46
CA ILE A 54 -3.94 -12.12 -3.23
C ILE A 54 -3.32 -11.57 -4.51
N GLU A 55 -3.50 -12.24 -5.65
CA GLU A 55 -3.06 -11.75 -6.95
C GLU A 55 -3.70 -10.41 -7.30
N MET A 56 -5.02 -10.29 -7.09
CA MET A 56 -5.76 -9.05 -7.33
C MET A 56 -5.29 -7.92 -6.40
N ILE A 57 -5.04 -8.22 -5.12
CA ILE A 57 -4.47 -7.24 -4.18
C ILE A 57 -3.09 -6.78 -4.66
N ALA A 58 -2.23 -7.70 -5.09
CA ALA A 58 -0.90 -7.36 -5.58
C ALA A 58 -0.95 -6.50 -6.84
N ASP A 59 -1.84 -6.80 -7.79
CA ASP A 59 -2.07 -5.99 -8.99
C ASP A 59 -2.50 -4.56 -8.62
N LEU A 60 -3.50 -4.42 -7.75
CA LEU A 60 -4.01 -3.13 -7.30
C LEU A 60 -2.95 -2.32 -6.53
N CYS A 61 -2.14 -2.97 -5.69
CA CYS A 61 -1.04 -2.33 -4.99
C CYS A 61 0.08 -1.88 -5.93
N LEU A 62 0.37 -2.62 -7.00
CA LEU A 62 1.31 -2.19 -8.04
C LEU A 62 0.76 -1.00 -8.80
N GLU A 63 -0.51 -1.04 -9.22
CA GLU A 63 -1.18 0.10 -9.88
C GLU A 63 -1.12 1.37 -9.02
N LEU A 64 -1.30 1.22 -7.70
CA LEU A 64 -1.19 2.31 -6.74
C LEU A 64 0.23 2.86 -6.68
N LEU A 65 1.24 1.99 -6.58
CA LEU A 65 2.64 2.39 -6.50
C LEU A 65 3.10 3.13 -7.76
N GLU A 66 2.66 2.67 -8.93
CA GLU A 66 2.89 3.33 -10.21
C GLU A 66 2.22 4.72 -10.27
N GLU A 67 1.02 4.86 -9.72
CA GLU A 67 0.36 6.17 -9.66
C GLU A 67 1.10 7.13 -8.71
N LEU A 68 1.60 6.66 -7.57
CA LEU A 68 2.47 7.45 -6.69
C LEU A 68 3.76 7.88 -7.41
N ARG A 69 4.35 7.01 -8.24
CA ARG A 69 5.51 7.36 -9.08
C ARG A 69 5.16 8.49 -10.04
N ARG A 70 4.03 8.40 -10.76
CA ARG A 70 3.57 9.46 -11.67
C ARG A 70 3.35 10.79 -10.98
N ILE A 71 2.80 10.77 -9.76
CA ILE A 71 2.62 11.99 -8.96
C ILE A 71 3.99 12.62 -8.65
N ASN A 72 4.99 11.81 -8.30
CA ASN A 72 6.34 12.31 -8.07
C ASN A 72 6.99 12.85 -9.35
N GLU A 73 6.86 12.14 -10.48
CA GLU A 73 7.34 12.58 -11.80
C GLU A 73 6.65 13.86 -12.29
N ALA A 74 5.38 14.07 -11.93
CA ALA A 74 4.64 15.30 -12.20
C ALA A 74 5.08 16.49 -11.34
N GLY A 75 6.00 16.29 -10.40
CA GLY A 75 6.65 17.34 -9.63
C GLY A 75 6.27 17.40 -8.15
N TYR A 76 5.46 16.46 -7.63
CA TYR A 76 5.22 16.38 -6.18
C TYR A 76 6.47 15.80 -5.49
N THR A 77 7.01 16.50 -4.48
CA THR A 77 8.31 16.20 -3.89
C THR A 77 8.24 15.81 -2.41
N LYS A 78 9.36 15.33 -1.89
CA LYS A 78 9.54 15.10 -0.44
C LYS A 78 9.33 16.38 0.38
N GLU A 79 9.65 17.56 -0.19
CA GLU A 79 9.43 18.85 0.45
C GLU A 79 7.93 19.14 0.59
N ASP A 80 7.15 18.90 -0.47
CA ASP A 80 5.68 19.08 -0.44
C ASP A 80 5.03 18.20 0.63
N MET A 81 5.48 16.94 0.72
CA MET A 81 5.06 16.00 1.78
C MET A 81 5.43 16.52 3.19
N LEU A 82 6.62 17.08 3.37
CA LEU A 82 7.07 17.64 4.65
C LEU A 82 6.27 18.90 5.03
N VAL A 83 5.97 19.76 4.06
CA VAL A 83 5.12 20.95 4.24
C VAL A 83 3.72 20.52 4.66
N ALA A 84 3.12 19.54 3.97
CA ALA A 84 1.81 18.99 4.34
C ALA A 84 1.80 18.48 5.78
N LYS A 85 2.79 17.68 6.18
CA LYS A 85 2.96 17.20 7.56
C LYS A 85 3.08 18.33 8.59
N THR A 86 3.82 19.38 8.25
CA THR A 86 4.10 20.50 9.17
C THR A 86 2.88 21.40 9.36
N ILE A 87 2.11 21.65 8.30
CA ILE A 87 0.86 22.43 8.36
C ILE A 87 -0.20 21.66 9.17
N ASN A 88 -0.23 20.34 9.05
CA ASN A 88 -1.27 19.50 9.65
C ASN A 88 -1.00 19.21 11.14
N ARG A 89 0.27 19.10 11.56
CA ARG A 89 0.69 18.94 12.98
C ARG A 89 0.19 19.99 13.99
N LYS A 90 -0.49 21.05 13.57
CA LYS A 90 -0.93 22.18 14.42
C LYS A 90 -2.34 22.07 15.00
N GLY A 91 -3.05 20.95 14.89
CA GLY A 91 -4.29 20.76 15.66
C GLY A 91 -5.08 19.50 15.34
N PHE A 92 -5.38 18.73 16.40
CA PHE A 92 -6.25 17.55 16.52
C PHE A 92 -5.82 16.24 15.80
N GLU A 93 -5.58 15.20 16.64
CA GLU A 93 -5.59 13.74 16.43
C GLU A 93 -5.04 13.15 15.11
N ASP A 94 -4.03 12.27 15.23
CA ASP A 94 -3.22 11.57 14.19
C ASP A 94 -3.99 11.07 12.93
N PHE A 95 -5.27 10.79 13.07
CA PHE A 95 -6.14 10.28 11.99
C PHE A 95 -6.48 11.34 10.94
N PHE A 96 -6.87 12.56 11.37
CA PHE A 96 -7.20 13.64 10.45
C PHE A 96 -5.95 14.19 9.75
N ASP A 97 -4.79 14.09 10.39
CA ASP A 97 -3.52 14.53 9.82
C ASP A 97 -3.12 13.68 8.61
N CYS A 98 -3.27 12.35 8.69
CA CYS A 98 -3.00 11.47 7.55
C CYS A 98 -3.90 11.78 6.36
N TYR A 99 -5.19 12.02 6.61
CA TYR A 99 -6.15 12.35 5.56
C TYR A 99 -5.84 13.71 4.92
N ARG A 100 -5.47 14.73 5.72
CA ARG A 100 -5.08 16.05 5.18
C ARG A 100 -3.78 16.02 4.39
N ILE A 101 -2.85 15.13 4.72
CA ILE A 101 -1.64 14.89 3.91
C ILE A 101 -2.05 14.21 2.60
N TYR A 102 -2.88 13.18 2.68
CA TYR A 102 -3.38 12.44 1.53
C TYR A 102 -4.08 13.34 0.51
N GLU A 103 -4.93 14.27 0.95
CA GLU A 103 -5.60 15.24 0.07
C GLU A 103 -4.63 16.10 -0.77
N THR A 104 -3.35 16.22 -0.40
CA THR A 104 -2.38 16.98 -1.20
C THR A 104 -1.87 16.26 -2.45
N PHE A 105 -2.02 14.93 -2.51
CA PHE A 105 -1.59 14.11 -3.65
C PHE A 105 -2.68 13.14 -4.14
N ARG A 106 -3.88 13.19 -3.54
CA ARG A 106 -5.03 12.40 -3.92
C ARG A 106 -5.39 12.58 -5.40
N THR A 107 -5.67 11.48 -6.08
CA THR A 107 -6.22 11.47 -7.44
C THR A 107 -7.45 10.57 -7.52
N GLU A 108 -8.31 10.80 -8.52
CA GLU A 108 -9.46 9.90 -8.78
C GLU A 108 -9.02 8.46 -9.01
N ARG A 109 -7.83 8.26 -9.59
CA ARG A 109 -7.26 6.94 -9.82
C ARG A 109 -6.89 6.24 -8.52
N ILE A 110 -6.28 6.95 -7.56
CA ILE A 110 -6.00 6.38 -6.24
C ILE A 110 -7.31 6.00 -5.54
N GLU A 111 -8.33 6.87 -5.57
CA GLU A 111 -9.64 6.56 -4.96
C GLU A 111 -10.25 5.29 -5.55
N ASN A 112 -10.25 5.16 -6.87
CA ASN A 112 -10.77 3.97 -7.55
C ASN A 112 -10.03 2.70 -7.12
N ILE A 113 -8.70 2.77 -7.00
CA ILE A 113 -7.89 1.63 -6.53
C ILE A 113 -8.24 1.27 -5.08
N ILE A 114 -8.38 2.26 -4.19
CA ILE A 114 -8.74 2.02 -2.78
C ILE A 114 -10.13 1.37 -2.68
N ASP A 115 -11.10 1.83 -3.46
CA ASP A 115 -12.46 1.27 -3.47
C ASP A 115 -12.45 -0.18 -4.02
N ARG A 116 -11.71 -0.46 -5.10
CA ARG A 116 -11.51 -1.82 -5.63
C ARG A 116 -10.80 -2.74 -4.63
N LEU A 117 -9.86 -2.22 -3.85
CA LEU A 117 -9.22 -2.95 -2.75
C LEU A 117 -10.21 -3.26 -1.62
N GLY A 118 -11.08 -2.32 -1.27
CA GLY A 118 -12.16 -2.55 -0.29
C GLY A 118 -13.09 -3.69 -0.71
N GLU A 119 -13.48 -3.72 -1.98
CA GLU A 119 -14.28 -4.80 -2.56
C GLU A 119 -13.53 -6.14 -2.56
N THR A 120 -12.27 -6.15 -3.02
CA THR A 120 -11.42 -7.36 -3.10
C THR A 120 -11.15 -7.95 -1.72
N THR A 121 -11.02 -7.09 -0.71
CA THR A 121 -10.81 -7.50 0.69
C THR A 121 -12.11 -7.88 1.41
N ARG A 122 -13.27 -7.75 0.74
CA ARG A 122 -14.62 -8.10 1.24
C ARG A 122 -14.99 -7.35 2.51
N VAL A 123 -14.55 -6.10 2.63
CA VAL A 123 -14.86 -5.26 3.79
C VAL A 123 -16.29 -4.76 3.70
N GLY A 124 -17.08 -4.92 4.75
CA GLY A 124 -18.42 -4.34 4.80
C GLY A 124 -18.40 -2.80 4.80
N ASP A 125 -19.28 -2.17 4.01
CA ASP A 125 -19.29 -0.73 3.72
C ASP A 125 -19.12 0.19 4.94
N ALA A 126 -19.80 -0.11 6.05
CA ALA A 126 -19.72 0.70 7.25
C ALA A 126 -18.32 0.63 7.92
N TYR A 127 -17.72 -0.57 7.97
CA TYR A 127 -16.38 -0.75 8.52
C TYR A 127 -15.32 -0.20 7.56
N TYR A 128 -15.54 -0.35 6.25
CA TYR A 128 -14.69 0.21 5.21
C TYR A 128 -14.54 1.73 5.36
N LEU A 129 -15.66 2.45 5.44
CA LEU A 129 -15.67 3.92 5.54
C LEU A 129 -15.07 4.43 6.86
N MET A 130 -15.33 3.74 7.97
CA MET A 130 -14.97 4.23 9.30
C MET A 130 -13.55 3.82 9.74
N VAL A 131 -13.04 2.68 9.26
CA VAL A 131 -11.81 2.08 9.77
C VAL A 131 -10.86 1.71 8.64
N SER A 132 -11.24 0.78 7.75
CA SER A 132 -10.29 0.18 6.80
C SER A 132 -9.72 1.17 5.79
N LYS A 133 -10.56 1.99 5.15
CA LYS A 133 -10.11 2.99 4.16
C LYS A 133 -9.17 4.02 4.80
N PRO A 134 -9.49 4.65 5.95
CA PRO A 134 -8.57 5.53 6.63
C PRO A 134 -7.25 4.87 7.07
N THR A 135 -7.28 3.65 7.60
CA THR A 135 -6.07 2.90 7.95
C THR A 135 -5.21 2.62 6.71
N PHE A 136 -5.84 2.25 5.60
CA PHE A 136 -5.15 2.03 4.34
C PHE A 136 -4.52 3.32 3.82
N ILE A 137 -5.24 4.46 3.84
CA ILE A 137 -4.71 5.79 3.49
C ILE A 137 -3.48 6.14 4.33
N SER A 138 -3.49 5.86 5.63
CA SER A 138 -2.31 6.06 6.48
C SER A 138 -1.11 5.24 6.02
N GLY A 139 -1.34 3.98 5.60
CA GLY A 139 -0.32 3.14 4.98
C GLY A 139 0.21 3.70 3.66
N ILE A 140 -0.66 4.23 2.80
CA ILE A 140 -0.26 4.91 1.55
C ILE A 140 0.65 6.09 1.88
N CYS A 141 0.26 6.96 2.81
CA CYS A 141 1.07 8.10 3.23
C CYS A 141 2.44 7.67 3.76
N ALA A 142 2.50 6.60 4.56
CA ALA A 142 3.75 6.07 5.10
C ALA A 142 4.66 5.51 3.99
N VAL A 143 4.11 4.74 3.06
CA VAL A 143 4.85 4.19 1.92
C VAL A 143 5.35 5.31 1.02
N PHE A 144 4.48 6.25 0.64
CA PHE A 144 4.85 7.32 -0.28
C PHE A 144 5.94 8.21 0.32
N ASP A 145 5.84 8.52 1.61
CA ASP A 145 6.88 9.28 2.31
C ASP A 145 8.26 8.61 2.25
N VAL A 146 8.33 7.28 2.27
CA VAL A 146 9.59 6.55 2.23
C VAL A 146 10.18 6.51 0.82
N ILE A 147 9.35 6.27 -0.20
CA ILE A 147 9.82 6.03 -1.57
C ILE A 147 9.91 7.30 -2.45
N ILE A 148 9.24 8.40 -2.07
CA ILE A 148 9.22 9.62 -2.88
C ILE A 148 10.62 10.15 -3.19
N GLY A 149 10.89 10.37 -4.48
CA GLY A 149 12.21 10.75 -4.99
C GLY A 149 13.25 9.62 -5.02
N ARG A 150 12.83 8.36 -4.83
CA ARG A 150 13.67 7.15 -4.85
C ARG A 150 12.97 5.96 -5.52
N PHE A 151 12.09 6.21 -6.49
CA PHE A 151 11.34 5.14 -7.18
C PHE A 151 12.23 4.27 -8.07
N GLU A 152 13.42 4.75 -8.42
CA GLU A 152 14.46 4.03 -9.15
C GLU A 152 15.22 2.98 -8.31
N ASP A 153 15.05 3.01 -6.98
CA ASP A 153 15.64 2.04 -6.07
C ASP A 153 14.78 0.77 -6.04
N ALA A 154 15.19 -0.26 -6.79
CA ALA A 154 14.43 -1.49 -6.97
C ALA A 154 14.10 -2.21 -5.64
N GLU A 155 15.04 -2.22 -4.68
CA GLU A 155 14.80 -2.85 -3.37
C GLU A 155 13.78 -2.06 -2.54
N LEU A 156 13.83 -0.73 -2.62
CA LEU A 156 12.85 0.13 -1.96
C LEU A 156 11.48 0.02 -2.61
N TYR A 157 11.42 -0.02 -3.94
CA TYR A 157 10.20 -0.22 -4.73
C TYR A 157 9.54 -1.54 -4.37
N PHE A 158 10.31 -2.62 -4.36
CA PHE A 158 9.85 -3.94 -3.95
C PHE A 158 9.34 -3.94 -2.51
N SER A 159 10.09 -3.36 -1.58
CA SER A 159 9.69 -3.24 -0.18
C SER A 159 8.41 -2.43 0.01
N ALA A 160 8.23 -1.36 -0.76
CA ALA A 160 7.03 -0.53 -0.78
C ALA A 160 5.82 -1.32 -1.27
N LEU A 161 5.94 -2.08 -2.36
CA LEU A 161 4.89 -2.95 -2.86
C LEU A 161 4.47 -3.98 -1.81
N PHE A 162 5.42 -4.66 -1.18
CA PHE A 162 5.16 -5.60 -0.09
C PHE A 162 4.48 -4.96 1.12
N MET A 163 4.81 -3.72 1.42
CA MET A 163 4.15 -2.98 2.48
C MET A 163 2.69 -2.70 2.12
N LEU A 164 2.43 -2.20 0.90
CA LEU A 164 1.06 -1.94 0.43
C LEU A 164 0.19 -3.20 0.46
N ILE A 165 0.70 -4.34 -0.04
CA ILE A 165 -0.02 -5.62 -0.02
C ILE A 165 -0.42 -6.00 1.41
N ARG A 166 0.51 -5.92 2.36
CA ARG A 166 0.22 -6.25 3.76
C ARG A 166 -0.79 -5.30 4.40
N VAL A 167 -0.70 -3.99 4.13
CA VAL A 167 -1.68 -3.03 4.66
C VAL A 167 -3.07 -3.24 4.02
N ALA A 168 -3.12 -3.59 2.73
CA ALA A 168 -4.38 -3.94 2.07
C ALA A 168 -5.00 -5.18 2.69
N MET A 169 -4.22 -6.24 2.94
CA MET A 169 -4.71 -7.45 3.60
C MET A 169 -5.26 -7.17 5.01
N HIS A 170 -4.70 -6.19 5.73
CA HIS A 170 -5.20 -5.77 7.04
C HIS A 170 -6.58 -5.09 6.98
N MET A 171 -7.04 -4.61 5.82
CA MET A 171 -8.36 -3.98 5.68
C MET A 171 -9.49 -4.92 6.12
N HIS A 172 -9.29 -6.24 5.97
CA HIS A 172 -10.11 -7.30 6.54
C HIS A 172 -9.21 -8.41 7.10
N CYS A 173 -8.97 -8.39 8.42
CA CYS A 173 -8.26 -9.46 9.12
C CYS A 173 -9.22 -10.24 10.03
N ASP A 174 -8.95 -11.54 10.18
CA ASP A 174 -9.77 -12.45 10.98
C ASP A 174 -9.39 -12.39 12.46
N GLU A 175 -8.10 -12.17 12.75
CA GLU A 175 -7.55 -12.12 14.10
C GLU A 175 -6.41 -11.10 14.19
N LEU A 176 -6.47 -10.22 15.19
CA LEU A 176 -5.35 -9.38 15.63
C LEU A 176 -4.62 -10.09 16.77
N LYS A 177 -3.31 -10.24 16.65
CA LYS A 177 -2.44 -10.89 17.65
C LYS A 177 -1.73 -9.86 18.55
#